data_AF-A0A5F2H9P3-F1
#
_entry.id   AF-A0A5F2H9P3-F1
#
_cell.length_a   1.000
_cell.length_b   1.000
_cell.length_c   1.000
_cell.angle_alpha   90.00
_cell.angle_beta   90.00
_cell.angle_gamma   90.00
#
_symmetry.space_group_name_H-M   'P 1'
#
loop_
_entity.id
_entity.type
_entity.pdbx_description
1 polymer ?
#
loop_
_entity_poly.entity_id
_entity_poly.type
_entity_poly.pdbx_seq_one_letter_code
_entity_poly.pdbx_strand_id
1 'polypeptide(L)'
;MPHIIIDYSRGAGEHVAMDRLTLTVHRCVRDGGLVKPSAVRTLAREATYSCVGDEHVDHHFIQIIVRMAPGRTAKTKQKLLTAVLEAARTIAAPALEAGKLGLRADLYESDPDFAVQAIAFV
;
A
#
# COMPACT_ATOMS: atom_id res chain seq x y z
N MET A 1 -4.84 11.77 -8.34
CA MET A 1 -3.77 11.93 -7.34
C MET A 1 -3.79 10.72 -6.41
N PRO A 2 -2.96 9.69 -6.64
CA PRO A 2 -2.95 8.52 -5.77
C PRO A 2 -2.18 8.81 -4.47
N HIS A 3 -2.82 8.56 -3.34
CA HIS A 3 -2.18 8.43 -2.04
C HIS A 3 -2.12 6.96 -1.68
N ILE A 4 -0.92 6.46 -1.43
CA ILE A 4 -0.67 5.09 -1.00
C ILE A 4 -0.35 5.15 0.49
N ILE A 5 -1.16 4.48 1.30
CA ILE A 5 -0.99 4.41 2.75
C ILE A 5 -0.64 2.98 3.09
N ILE A 6 0.47 2.78 3.79
CA ILE A 6 0.94 1.47 4.23
C ILE A 6 0.92 1.48 5.76
N ASP A 7 -0.06 0.84 6.38
CA ASP A 7 -0.05 0.65 7.83
C ASP A 7 0.40 -0.77 8.14
N TYR A 8 1.24 -0.91 9.16
CA TYR A 8 1.84 -2.19 9.51
C TYR A 8 2.02 -2.33 11.02
N SER A 9 1.95 -3.56 11.54
CA SER A 9 2.28 -3.81 12.95
C SER A 9 3.77 -3.60 13.22
N ARG A 10 4.15 -3.28 14.46
CA ARG A 10 5.57 -3.22 14.85
C ARG A 10 6.36 -4.47 14.46
N GLY A 11 5.83 -5.66 14.73
CA GLY A 11 6.49 -6.92 14.35
C GLY A 11 6.69 -7.07 12.83
N ALA A 12 5.79 -6.55 11.99
CA ALA A 12 6.04 -6.50 10.55
C ALA A 12 7.26 -5.64 10.21
N GLY A 13 7.49 -4.54 10.93
CA GLY A 13 8.67 -3.68 10.78
C GLY A 13 10.00 -4.37 11.16
N GLU A 14 9.96 -5.37 12.03
CA GLU A 14 11.12 -6.18 12.43
C GLU A 14 11.42 -7.30 11.43
N HIS A 15 10.41 -7.79 10.71
CA HIS A 15 10.51 -8.94 9.80
C HIS A 15 10.51 -8.58 8.31
N VAL A 16 10.09 -7.37 7.95
CA VAL A 16 9.99 -6.90 6.56
C VAL A 16 10.77 -5.60 6.42
N ALA A 17 11.58 -5.49 5.36
CA ALA A 17 12.27 -4.25 5.02
C ALA A 17 11.26 -3.20 4.53
N MET A 18 10.61 -2.50 5.48
CA MET A 18 9.49 -1.61 5.19
C MET A 18 9.88 -0.41 4.34
N ASP A 19 11.11 0.07 4.43
CA ASP A 19 11.69 1.07 3.54
C ASP A 19 11.69 0.59 2.07
N ARG A 20 12.17 -0.63 1.83
CA ARG A 20 12.20 -1.25 0.50
C ARG A 20 10.81 -1.56 0.00
N LEU A 21 9.93 -2.08 0.85
CA LEU A 21 8.53 -2.35 0.51
C LEU A 21 7.84 -1.06 0.08
N THR A 22 7.96 -0.01 0.87
CA THR A 22 7.39 1.32 0.59
C THR A 22 7.87 1.85 -0.74
N LEU A 23 9.18 1.82 -1.00
CA LEU A 23 9.75 2.29 -2.27
C LEU A 23 9.31 1.43 -3.46
N THR A 24 9.21 0.12 -3.28
CA THR A 24 8.81 -0.82 -4.34
C THR A 24 7.36 -0.62 -4.74
N VAL A 25 6.46 -0.49 -3.75
CA VAL A 25 5.05 -0.17 -4.00
C VAL A 25 4.89 1.22 -4.64
N HIS A 26 5.63 2.23 -4.16
CA HIS A 26 5.62 3.56 -4.74
C HIS A 26 5.98 3.53 -6.23
N ARG A 27 7.10 2.88 -6.57
CA ARG A 27 7.59 2.77 -7.96
C ARG A 27 6.62 1.96 -8.83
N CYS A 28 6.04 0.89 -8.30
CA CYS A 28 5.03 0.11 -9.02
C CYS A 28 3.86 1.00 -9.51
N VAL A 29 3.31 1.84 -8.64
CA VAL A 29 2.20 2.74 -9.02
C VAL A 29 2.67 3.88 -9.90
N ARG A 30 3.84 4.48 -9.60
CA ARG A 30 4.44 5.60 -10.35
C ARG A 30 4.75 5.21 -11.80
N ASP A 31 5.34 4.04 -12.00
CA ASP A 31 5.86 3.59 -13.29
C ASP A 31 4.79 2.78 -14.08
N GLY A 32 3.69 2.38 -13.43
CA GLY A 32 2.60 1.60 -14.03
C GLY A 32 1.72 2.34 -15.04
N GLY A 33 2.01 3.59 -15.37
CA GLY A 33 1.35 4.36 -16.45
C GLY A 33 -0.10 4.79 -16.21
N LEU A 34 -0.74 4.35 -15.12
CA LEU A 34 -2.15 4.67 -14.84
C LEU A 34 -2.37 6.07 -14.26
N VAL A 35 -1.30 6.67 -13.72
CA VAL A 35 -1.29 7.94 -13.00
C VAL A 35 -0.08 8.77 -13.44
N LYS A 36 -0.14 10.09 -13.26
CA LYS A 36 1.03 10.95 -13.47
C LYS A 36 2.10 10.62 -12.42
N PRO A 37 3.37 10.36 -12.79
CA PRO A 37 4.43 10.02 -11.84
C PRO A 37 4.60 11.03 -10.70
N SER A 38 4.59 12.33 -11.01
CA SER A 38 4.70 13.41 -10.03
C SER A 38 3.52 13.51 -9.05
N ALA A 39 2.43 12.78 -9.30
CA ALA A 39 1.25 12.80 -8.45
C ALA A 39 1.23 11.68 -7.39
N VAL A 40 2.18 10.74 -7.40
CA VAL A 40 2.20 9.62 -6.46
C VAL A 40 2.79 10.06 -5.12
N ARG A 41 2.04 9.83 -4.04
CA ARG A 41 2.55 9.96 -2.66
C ARG A 41 2.39 8.64 -1.95
N THR A 42 3.40 8.26 -1.18
CA THR A 42 3.37 7.05 -0.36
C THR A 42 3.79 7.42 1.05
N LEU A 43 3.03 6.96 2.04
CA LEU A 43 3.41 7.02 3.44
C LEU A 43 3.32 5.61 4.03
N ALA A 44 4.27 5.27 4.89
CA ALA A 44 4.25 4.06 5.69
C ALA A 44 4.21 4.43 7.18
N ARG A 45 3.30 3.83 7.94
CA ARG A 45 3.09 4.12 9.36
C ARG A 45 3.13 2.83 10.17
N GLU A 46 4.03 2.79 11.15
CA GLU A 46 4.03 1.72 12.13
C GLU A 46 2.86 1.93 13.11
N ALA A 47 2.06 0.89 13.32
CA ALA A 47 1.13 0.82 14.42
C ALA A 47 1.89 0.43 15.69
N THR A 48 2.12 1.43 16.55
CA THR A 48 2.78 1.25 17.87
C THR A 48 2.08 0.21 18.73
N TYR A 49 0.75 0.08 18.57
CA TYR A 49 -0.08 -0.93 19.19
C TYR A 49 -0.96 -1.58 18.13
N SER A 50 -1.01 -2.91 18.11
CA SER A 50 -1.82 -3.69 17.18
C SER A 50 -2.09 -5.08 17.73
N CYS A 51 -3.26 -5.64 17.42
CA CYS A 51 -3.58 -7.06 17.61
C CYS A 51 -3.93 -7.67 16.26
N VAL A 52 -3.53 -8.92 16.02
CA VAL A 52 -3.71 -9.60 14.74
C VAL A 52 -4.32 -10.96 14.96
N GLY A 53 -5.40 -11.27 14.23
CA GLY A 53 -6.03 -12.59 14.26
C GLY A 53 -6.48 -13.01 15.66
N ASP A 54 -6.09 -14.22 16.06
CA ASP A 54 -6.28 -14.85 17.37
C ASP A 54 -5.24 -14.42 18.42
N GLU A 55 -4.60 -13.27 18.21
CA GLU A 55 -3.66 -12.63 19.15
C GLU A 55 -2.35 -13.38 19.35
N HIS A 56 -2.03 -14.37 18.51
CA HIS A 56 -0.72 -15.01 18.53
C HIS A 56 0.40 -13.97 18.34
N VAL A 57 1.43 -14.00 19.18
CA VAL A 57 2.49 -12.98 19.25
C VAL A 57 3.26 -12.81 17.93
N ASP A 58 3.36 -13.89 17.16
CA ASP A 58 4.03 -13.93 15.86
C ASP A 58 3.11 -13.53 14.69
N HIS A 59 1.85 -13.16 14.93
CA HIS A 59 0.96 -12.68 13.88
C HIS A 59 1.17 -11.18 13.62
N HIS A 60 1.42 -10.85 12.37
CA HIS A 60 1.73 -9.50 11.93
C HIS A 60 0.86 -9.12 10.74
N PHE A 61 0.74 -7.82 10.45
CA PHE A 61 -0.03 -7.35 9.30
C PHE A 61 0.67 -6.22 8.56
N ILE A 62 0.39 -6.15 7.27
CA ILE A 62 0.61 -5.00 6.40
C ILE A 62 -0.67 -4.78 5.60
N GLN A 63 -1.26 -3.60 5.75
CA GLN A 63 -2.36 -3.13 4.89
C GLN A 63 -1.88 -2.01 3.98
N ILE A 64 -2.26 -2.07 2.72
CA ILE A 64 -1.97 -1.06 1.72
C ILE A 64 -3.28 -0.48 1.22
N ILE A 65 -3.45 0.83 1.34
CA ILE A 65 -4.61 1.54 0.81
C ILE A 65 -4.16 2.43 -0.34
N VAL A 66 -4.73 2.25 -1.52
CA VAL A 66 -4.59 3.16 -2.65
C VAL A 66 -5.83 4.04 -2.75
N ARG A 67 -5.72 5.30 -2.32
CA ARG A 67 -6.78 6.30 -2.53
C ARG A 67 -6.52 7.07 -3.81
N MET A 68 -7.45 7.09 -4.77
CA MET A 68 -7.25 7.80 -6.04
C MET A 68 -8.54 8.45 -6.57
N ALA A 69 -8.42 9.38 -7.51
CA ALA A 69 -9.59 9.97 -8.17
C ALA A 69 -10.38 8.91 -8.98
N PRO A 70 -11.71 9.08 -9.16
CA PRO A 70 -12.52 8.14 -9.92
C PRO A 70 -12.21 8.22 -11.43
N GLY A 71 -12.88 7.37 -12.21
CA GLY A 71 -12.77 7.37 -13.67
C GLY A 71 -11.86 6.27 -14.24
N ARG A 72 -11.61 5.21 -13.48
CA ARG A 72 -10.99 3.97 -13.98
C ARG A 72 -12.00 2.82 -13.91
N THR A 73 -11.95 1.93 -14.90
CA THR A 73 -12.80 0.73 -14.90
C THR A 73 -12.43 -0.20 -13.75
N ALA A 74 -13.39 -1.01 -13.29
CA ALA A 74 -13.14 -2.03 -12.25
C ALA A 74 -11.97 -2.95 -12.62
N LYS A 75 -11.89 -3.39 -13.89
CA LYS A 75 -10.76 -4.18 -14.41
C LYS A 75 -9.41 -3.48 -14.26
N THR A 76 -9.35 -2.17 -14.52
CA THR A 76 -8.12 -1.39 -14.38
C THR A 76 -7.72 -1.22 -12.92
N LYS A 77 -8.70 -0.95 -12.04
CA LYS A 77 -8.51 -0.87 -10.59
C LYS A 77 -8.01 -2.19 -10.01
N GLN A 78 -8.59 -3.31 -10.42
CA GLN A 78 -8.16 -4.64 -10.00
C GLN A 78 -6.72 -4.93 -10.44
N LYS A 79 -6.37 -4.64 -11.69
CA LYS A 79 -4.98 -4.80 -12.18
C LYS A 79 -3.98 -3.97 -11.38
N LEU A 80 -4.33 -2.72 -11.07
CA LEU A 80 -3.51 -1.86 -10.21
C LEU A 80 -3.31 -2.48 -8.82
N LEU A 81 -4.39 -2.91 -8.17
CA LEU A 81 -4.31 -3.54 -6.85
C LEU A 81 -3.50 -4.83 -6.85
N THR A 82 -3.70 -5.69 -7.86
CA THR A 82 -2.89 -6.91 -8.01
C THR A 82 -1.41 -6.57 -8.17
N ALA A 83 -1.06 -5.58 -9.00
CA ALA A 83 0.33 -5.16 -9.17
C ALA A 83 0.93 -4.60 -7.87
N VAL A 84 0.16 -3.81 -7.11
CA VAL A 84 0.57 -3.29 -5.79
C VAL A 84 0.79 -4.42 -4.79
N LEU A 85 -0.13 -5.38 -4.73
CA LEU A 85 -0.03 -6.53 -3.83
C LEU A 85 1.21 -7.37 -4.18
N GLU A 86 1.43 -7.67 -5.46
CA GLU A 86 2.60 -8.42 -5.90
C GLU A 86 3.91 -7.67 -5.62
N ALA A 87 3.95 -6.35 -5.87
CA ALA A 87 5.10 -5.51 -5.54
C ALA A 87 5.45 -5.59 -4.05
N ALA A 88 4.46 -5.48 -3.16
CA ALA A 88 4.68 -5.64 -1.73
C ALA A 88 5.10 -7.07 -1.36
N ARG A 89 4.45 -8.08 -1.96
CA ARG A 89 4.73 -9.50 -1.75
C ARG A 89 6.18 -9.84 -2.10
N THR A 90 6.79 -9.23 -3.13
CA THR A 90 8.21 -9.49 -3.45
C THR A 90 9.16 -9.19 -2.29
N ILE A 91 8.82 -8.21 -1.43
CA ILE A 91 9.62 -7.83 -0.27
C ILE A 91 9.18 -8.61 0.97
N ALA A 92 7.87 -8.86 1.10
CA ALA A 92 7.28 -9.55 2.25
C ALA A 92 7.32 -11.09 2.16
N ALA A 93 7.80 -11.67 1.05
CA ALA A 93 7.74 -13.11 0.78
C ALA A 93 8.28 -13.97 1.92
N PRO A 94 9.46 -13.70 2.54
CA PRO A 94 9.95 -14.52 3.64
C PRO A 94 9.01 -14.58 4.85
N ALA A 95 8.38 -13.45 5.21
CA ALA A 95 7.43 -13.38 6.33
C ALA A 95 6.09 -14.03 6.00
N LEU A 96 5.64 -13.96 4.73
CA LEU A 96 4.46 -14.65 4.23
C LEU A 96 4.66 -16.18 4.23
N GLU A 97 5.81 -16.65 3.75
CA GLU A 97 6.17 -18.08 3.70
C GLU A 97 6.30 -18.69 5.10
N ALA A 98 6.75 -17.90 6.08
CA ALA A 98 6.78 -18.30 7.48
C ALA A 98 5.38 -18.39 8.12
N GLY A 99 4.31 -17.98 7.43
CA GLY A 99 2.93 -18.03 7.94
C GLY A 99 2.63 -16.98 9.03
N LYS A 100 3.49 -15.96 9.16
CA LYS A 100 3.43 -14.97 10.25
C LYS A 100 2.81 -13.64 9.85
N LEU A 101 2.51 -13.44 8.57
CA LEU A 101 2.13 -12.14 8.03
C LEU A 101 0.83 -12.19 7.23
N GLY A 102 -0.11 -11.31 7.57
CA GLY A 102 -1.21 -10.92 6.69
C GLY A 102 -0.80 -9.74 5.78
N LEU A 103 -1.04 -9.86 4.48
CA LEU A 103 -0.79 -8.78 3.52
C LEU A 103 -2.06 -8.50 2.71
N ARG A 104 -2.51 -7.25 2.70
CA ARG A 104 -3.72 -6.84 1.98
C ARG A 104 -3.53 -5.51 1.24
N ALA A 105 -4.19 -5.38 0.10
CA ALA A 105 -4.29 -4.13 -0.64
C ALA A 105 -5.75 -3.80 -0.98
N ASP A 106 -6.20 -2.59 -0.64
CA ASP A 106 -7.53 -2.06 -0.93
C ASP A 106 -7.44 -0.74 -1.71
N LEU A 107 -8.49 -0.40 -2.47
CA LEU A 107 -8.56 0.84 -3.24
C LEU A 107 -9.84 1.59 -2.92
N TYR A 108 -9.69 2.88 -2.63
CA TYR A 108 -10.79 3.81 -2.43
C TYR A 108 -10.76 4.91 -3.47
N GLU A 109 -11.93 5.31 -3.95
CA GLU A 109 -12.07 6.46 -4.83
C GLU A 109 -12.37 7.73 -4.05
N SER A 110 -11.68 8.80 -4.45
CA SER A 110 -12.01 10.21 -4.30
C SER A 110 -13.47 10.54 -4.51
N ASP A 111 -14.19 11.18 -3.58
CA ASP A 111 -15.29 12.03 -4.02
C ASP A 111 -14.69 13.28 -4.70
N PRO A 112 -14.97 13.54 -6.00
CA PRO A 112 -14.40 14.70 -6.70
C PRO A 112 -14.91 16.04 -6.17
N ASP A 113 -16.12 16.10 -5.61
CA ASP A 113 -16.71 17.35 -5.10
C ASP A 113 -16.09 17.76 -3.75
N PHE A 114 -15.50 16.80 -3.04
CA PHE A 114 -14.80 17.02 -1.77
C PHE A 114 -13.28 16.84 -1.88
N ALA A 115 -12.71 16.97 -3.10
CA ALA A 115 -11.28 16.85 -3.36
C ALA A 115 -10.67 18.15 -3.89
N VAL A 116 -10.22 19.02 -2.99
CA VAL A 116 -9.45 20.23 -3.32
C VAL A 116 -7.95 19.98 -3.19
N GLN A 117 -7.15 20.56 -4.09
CA GLN A 117 -5.68 20.39 -4.07
C GLN A 117 -4.95 21.63 -4.60
N ALA A 118 -3.76 21.87 -4.06
CA ALA A 118 -2.74 22.75 -4.62
C ALA A 118 -1.44 21.96 -4.78
N ILE A 119 -0.82 22.03 -5.96
CA ILE A 119 0.40 21.28 -6.29
C ILE A 119 1.39 22.25 -6.92
N ALA A 120 2.62 22.31 -6.39
CA ALA A 120 3.68 23.20 -6.86
C ALA A 120 4.88 22.46 -7.47
N PHE A 121 4.80 21.14 -7.62
CA PHE A 121 5.84 20.34 -8.28
C PHE A 121 5.55 20.29 -9.79
N VAL A 122 6.57 20.60 -10.61
CA VAL A 122 6.54 20.50 -12.08
C VAL A 122 6.84 19.06 -12.49
#